data_AF-A0A8U0IDZ0-F1
#
_entry.id   AF-A0A8U0IDZ0-F1
#
_cell.length_a   1.000
_cell.length_b   1.000
_cell.length_c   1.000
_cell.angle_alpha   90.00
_cell.angle_beta   90.00
_cell.angle_gamma   90.00
#
_symmetry.space_group_name_H-M   'P 1'
#
loop_
_entity.id
_entity.type
_entity.pdbx_description
1 polymer ?
#
loop_
_entity_poly.entity_id
_entity_poly.type
_entity_poly.pdbx_seq_one_letter_code
_entity_poly.pdbx_strand_id
1 'polypeptide(L)'
;MVVSTDAPQFGAVHPTTAQLTQKEEVRYATPVLMHAMEMHTPGGEDESEYVIVIGVVAHSDVEVAGLSAGPMHAGDPYYANGTYNGTWTGEAVVSPAAAELLNVTNGTSLIPTRGARGNQTLTVTSIGREGVSTGMGQLPVVLVHLSEAQQLTGATTGDQADQILVDTNARNVKSQLENVYPRSTVMARSGLTAQNMSSGLPLAMSVAALCVAVIVGTLFVGTTMGLEITADQQQYALMGALGLPWRSRAVVVLVQALMVTIVGGIFGLALGYLGIEVTNHLAQQYIAPSAIAVAHPILGVCGVGVAVLIGLLAAPYLLWLTKRTSILDQLNT
;
A
#
# COMPACT_ATOMS: atom_id res chain seq x y z
N MET A 1 -14.32 -37.19 8.31
CA MET A 1 -15.38 -36.28 8.77
C MET A 1 -14.68 -35.01 9.25
N VAL A 2 -14.65 -33.98 8.41
CA VAL A 2 -14.06 -32.68 8.78
C VAL A 2 -15.23 -31.83 9.26
N VAL A 3 -15.26 -31.55 10.56
CA VAL A 3 -16.16 -30.56 11.14
C VAL A 3 -15.39 -29.24 11.12
N SER A 4 -15.71 -28.38 10.15
CA SER A 4 -15.23 -26.99 10.20
C SER A 4 -16.05 -26.28 11.28
N THR A 5 -15.40 -25.83 12.34
CA THR A 5 -16.01 -24.85 13.23
C THR A 5 -15.89 -23.50 12.53
N ASP A 6 -17.00 -22.87 12.17
CA ASP A 6 -16.99 -21.48 11.73
C ASP A 6 -16.20 -20.62 12.73
N ALA A 7 -15.52 -19.60 12.22
CA ALA A 7 -14.78 -18.68 13.05
C ALA A 7 -15.71 -18.07 14.11
N PRO A 8 -15.22 -17.75 15.32
CA PRO A 8 -16.05 -17.16 16.36
C PRO A 8 -16.63 -15.83 15.88
N GLN A 9 -17.96 -15.76 15.79
CA GLN A 9 -18.69 -14.55 15.41
C GLN A 9 -19.10 -13.75 16.65
N PHE A 10 -19.19 -12.43 16.50
CA PHE A 10 -19.84 -11.56 17.48
C PHE A 10 -21.33 -11.83 17.51
N GLY A 11 -21.97 -11.56 18.64
CA GLY A 11 -23.43 -11.61 18.78
C GLY A 11 -23.96 -10.28 19.33
N ALA A 12 -25.26 -10.05 19.14
CA ALA A 12 -25.96 -8.81 19.50
C ALA A 12 -25.24 -7.56 18.92
N VAL A 13 -24.86 -7.64 17.65
CA VAL A 13 -24.04 -6.61 17.01
C VAL A 13 -24.79 -5.31 16.75
N HIS A 14 -26.09 -5.35 16.46
CA HIS A 14 -26.92 -4.15 16.28
C HIS A 14 -27.00 -3.29 17.55
N PRO A 15 -27.44 -3.82 18.73
CA PRO A 15 -27.50 -3.00 19.93
C PRO A 15 -26.11 -2.54 20.38
N THR A 16 -25.06 -3.33 20.15
CA THR A 16 -23.70 -2.96 20.54
C THR A 16 -23.16 -1.83 19.67
N THR A 17 -23.35 -1.88 18.36
CA THR A 17 -22.94 -0.80 17.45
C THR A 17 -23.77 0.47 17.61
N ALA A 18 -25.05 0.35 17.94
CA ALA A 18 -25.89 1.49 18.31
C ALA A 18 -25.35 2.20 19.57
N GLN A 19 -24.91 1.45 20.59
CA GLN A 19 -24.28 2.05 21.79
C GLN A 19 -22.93 2.69 21.48
N LEU A 20 -22.12 2.09 20.60
CA LEU A 20 -20.83 2.65 20.21
C LEU A 20 -20.98 3.96 19.44
N THR A 21 -21.96 4.04 18.54
CA THR A 21 -22.23 5.24 17.72
C THR A 21 -22.78 6.41 18.55
N GLN A 22 -23.34 6.16 19.74
CA GLN A 22 -23.77 7.23 20.65
C GLN A 22 -22.62 7.96 21.34
N LYS A 23 -21.38 7.45 21.26
CA LYS A 23 -20.21 8.11 21.85
C LYS A 23 -19.72 9.22 20.93
N GLU A 24 -19.53 10.43 21.46
CA GLU A 24 -19.04 11.59 20.69
C GLU A 24 -17.68 11.37 20.01
N GLU A 25 -16.87 10.45 20.55
CA GLU A 25 -15.54 10.11 20.01
C GLU A 25 -15.60 9.18 18.79
N VAL A 26 -16.75 8.56 18.51
CA VAL A 26 -16.95 7.59 17.43
C VAL A 26 -17.72 8.26 16.31
N ARG A 27 -17.12 8.33 15.11
CA ARG A 27 -17.78 8.89 13.93
C ARG A 27 -18.87 7.96 13.41
N TYR A 28 -18.54 6.67 13.29
CA TYR A 28 -19.49 5.61 12.98
C TYR A 28 -19.01 4.26 13.51
N ALA A 29 -19.95 3.37 13.80
CA ALA A 29 -19.69 1.96 14.04
C ALA A 29 -20.67 1.11 13.23
N THR A 30 -20.15 0.20 12.41
CA THR A 30 -20.97 -0.76 11.64
C THR A 30 -20.49 -2.17 11.89
N PRO A 31 -21.38 -3.15 12.11
CA PRO A 31 -21.01 -4.54 12.02
C PRO A 31 -20.69 -4.89 10.56
N VAL A 32 -19.86 -5.91 10.39
CA VAL A 32 -19.46 -6.45 9.09
C VAL A 32 -19.57 -7.96 9.14
N LEU A 33 -20.47 -8.52 8.33
CA LEU A 33 -20.59 -9.95 8.08
C LEU A 33 -20.06 -10.24 6.68
N MET A 34 -19.14 -11.19 6.54
CA MET A 34 -18.55 -11.57 5.27
C MET A 34 -18.83 -13.04 4.96
N HIS A 35 -19.39 -13.31 3.80
CA HIS A 35 -19.66 -14.67 3.38
C HIS A 35 -19.45 -14.84 1.89
N ALA A 36 -18.82 -15.94 1.46
CA ALA A 36 -18.75 -16.29 0.05
C ALA A 36 -20.07 -16.91 -0.37
N MET A 37 -20.72 -16.34 -1.38
CA MET A 37 -21.98 -16.85 -1.92
C MET A 37 -21.90 -17.04 -3.42
N GLU A 38 -22.61 -18.04 -3.89
CA GLU A 38 -22.88 -18.26 -5.31
C GLU A 38 -24.06 -17.36 -5.72
N MET A 39 -23.87 -16.57 -6.78
CA MET A 39 -24.91 -15.68 -7.31
C MET A 39 -25.02 -15.84 -8.83
N HIS A 40 -26.23 -15.67 -9.34
CA HIS A 40 -26.50 -15.63 -10.77
C HIS A 40 -27.48 -14.52 -11.13
N THR A 41 -27.53 -14.17 -12.41
CA THR A 41 -28.56 -13.29 -12.96
C THR A 41 -29.81 -14.09 -13.39
N PRO A 42 -30.98 -13.46 -13.51
CA PRO A 42 -32.17 -14.11 -14.07
C PRO A 42 -31.89 -14.74 -15.43
N GLY A 43 -32.20 -16.04 -15.59
CA GLY A 43 -31.97 -16.79 -16.83
C GLY A 43 -30.56 -17.37 -17.00
N GLY A 44 -29.65 -17.14 -16.05
CA GLY A 44 -28.29 -17.68 -16.03
C GLY A 44 -28.04 -18.68 -14.89
N GLU A 45 -29.01 -19.53 -14.57
CA GLU A 45 -28.93 -20.47 -13.43
C GLU A 45 -27.69 -21.39 -13.50
N ASP A 46 -27.29 -21.79 -14.71
CA ASP A 46 -26.10 -22.61 -14.97
C ASP A 46 -24.78 -21.82 -14.96
N GLU A 47 -24.83 -20.48 -14.87
CA GLU A 47 -23.69 -19.55 -14.86
C GLU A 47 -23.54 -18.88 -13.49
N SER A 48 -23.74 -19.65 -12.42
CA SER A 48 -23.59 -19.16 -11.05
C SER A 48 -22.11 -18.93 -10.72
N GLU A 49 -21.78 -17.74 -10.23
CA GLU A 49 -20.41 -17.32 -9.92
C GLU A 49 -20.24 -17.04 -8.42
N TYR A 50 -19.04 -17.26 -7.89
CA TYR A 50 -18.73 -17.01 -6.48
C TYR A 50 -18.31 -15.56 -6.25
N VAL A 51 -19.04 -14.88 -5.36
CA VAL A 51 -18.73 -13.51 -4.92
C VAL A 51 -18.68 -13.42 -3.40
N ILE A 52 -17.93 -12.43 -2.89
CA ILE A 52 -17.89 -12.15 -1.45
C ILE A 52 -19.00 -11.15 -1.13
N VAL A 53 -19.97 -11.59 -0.35
CA VAL A 53 -21.04 -10.75 0.16
C VAL A 53 -20.61 -10.14 1.48
N ILE A 54 -20.73 -8.82 1.59
CA ILE A 54 -20.43 -8.07 2.80
C ILE A 54 -21.70 -7.38 3.28
N GLY A 55 -22.21 -7.79 4.44
CA GLY A 55 -23.36 -7.18 5.11
C GLY A 55 -22.92 -6.08 6.06
N VAL A 56 -23.50 -4.88 5.94
CA VAL A 56 -23.24 -3.72 6.81
C VAL A 56 -24.52 -2.97 7.19
N VAL A 57 -24.48 -2.20 8.29
CA VAL A 57 -25.53 -1.22 8.59
C VAL A 57 -25.20 0.03 7.77
N ALA A 58 -26.02 0.32 6.76
CA ALA A 58 -25.69 1.31 5.75
C ALA A 58 -25.77 2.75 6.30
N HIS A 59 -24.77 3.56 5.96
CA HIS A 59 -24.77 5.00 6.25
C HIS A 59 -23.93 5.72 5.20
N SER A 60 -24.16 7.02 5.01
CA SER A 60 -23.43 7.81 4.00
C SER A 60 -21.91 7.87 4.24
N ASP A 61 -21.48 7.82 5.50
CA ASP A 61 -20.07 7.82 5.91
C ASP A 61 -19.43 6.41 5.95
N VAL A 62 -20.22 5.35 5.76
CA VAL A 62 -19.71 3.98 5.86
C VAL A 62 -19.07 3.56 4.53
N GLU A 63 -17.80 3.21 4.62
CA GLU A 63 -17.03 2.62 3.53
C GLU A 63 -16.41 1.30 3.99
N VAL A 64 -16.69 0.22 3.25
CA VAL A 64 -16.16 -1.11 3.52
C VAL A 64 -15.66 -1.71 2.21
N ALA A 65 -14.46 -2.30 2.23
CA ALA A 65 -13.87 -2.93 1.05
C ALA A 65 -13.71 -1.97 -0.17
N GLY A 66 -13.54 -0.67 0.06
CA GLY A 66 -13.46 0.35 -1.00
C GLY A 66 -14.82 0.73 -1.61
N LEU A 67 -15.91 0.19 -1.07
CA LEU A 67 -17.28 0.45 -1.51
C LEU A 67 -18.00 1.33 -0.48
N SER A 68 -18.67 2.36 -0.96
CA SER A 68 -19.51 3.22 -0.14
C SER A 68 -20.91 2.63 0.00
N ALA A 69 -21.43 2.59 1.23
CA ALA A 69 -22.81 2.21 1.53
C ALA A 69 -23.80 3.38 1.31
N GLY A 70 -23.33 4.58 0.98
CA GLY A 70 -24.16 5.79 0.83
C GLY A 70 -25.25 5.73 -0.25
N PRO A 71 -25.12 4.98 -1.37
CA PRO A 71 -26.19 4.80 -2.34
C PRO A 71 -27.35 3.92 -1.84
N MET A 72 -27.16 3.19 -0.76
CA MET A 72 -28.19 2.31 -0.18
C MET A 72 -29.06 3.06 0.80
N HIS A 73 -30.21 2.50 1.14
CA HIS A 73 -31.07 3.01 2.18
C HIS A 73 -30.31 3.16 3.50
N ALA A 74 -30.57 4.21 4.27
CA ALA A 74 -29.85 4.41 5.52
C ALA A 74 -30.33 3.44 6.61
N GLY A 75 -29.40 2.90 7.38
CA GLY A 75 -29.64 1.99 8.49
C GLY A 75 -29.76 0.54 8.07
N ASP A 76 -30.61 -0.20 8.78
CA ASP A 76 -30.90 -1.59 8.49
C ASP A 76 -32.40 -1.90 8.65
N PRO A 77 -33.22 -1.63 7.62
CA PRO A 77 -34.67 -1.69 7.72
C PRO A 77 -35.22 -3.08 8.02
N TYR A 78 -34.56 -4.13 7.55
CA TYR A 78 -35.05 -5.51 7.69
C TYR A 78 -34.84 -6.08 9.12
N TYR A 79 -33.85 -5.57 9.88
CA TYR A 79 -33.59 -6.00 11.25
C TYR A 79 -34.80 -5.86 12.18
N ALA A 80 -35.59 -4.78 12.04
CA ALA A 80 -36.82 -4.53 12.78
C ALA A 80 -36.73 -4.84 14.29
N ASN A 81 -35.76 -4.22 14.98
CA ASN A 81 -35.47 -4.42 16.40
C ASN A 81 -35.23 -5.88 16.80
N GLY A 82 -34.61 -6.67 15.91
CA GLY A 82 -34.27 -8.07 16.15
C GLY A 82 -35.35 -9.08 15.78
N THR A 83 -36.47 -8.62 15.20
CA THR A 83 -37.53 -9.52 14.70
C THR A 83 -37.26 -10.04 13.29
N TYR A 84 -36.33 -9.41 12.55
CA TYR A 84 -36.00 -9.78 11.15
C TYR A 84 -37.23 -9.89 10.24
N ASN A 85 -38.22 -9.02 10.47
CA ASN A 85 -39.47 -8.99 9.71
C ASN A 85 -39.78 -7.55 9.22
N GLY A 86 -38.72 -6.78 9.01
CA GLY A 86 -38.81 -5.42 8.49
C GLY A 86 -38.96 -5.40 6.97
N THR A 87 -38.71 -4.23 6.37
CA THR A 87 -38.76 -4.07 4.92
C THR A 87 -37.48 -4.63 4.29
N TRP A 88 -37.63 -5.65 3.44
CA TRP A 88 -36.55 -6.09 2.56
C TRP A 88 -36.34 -5.06 1.48
N THR A 89 -35.15 -4.45 1.45
CA THR A 89 -34.74 -3.49 0.43
C THR A 89 -34.15 -4.20 -0.79
N GLY A 90 -33.38 -5.26 -0.54
CA GLY A 90 -32.65 -5.99 -1.56
C GLY A 90 -31.66 -5.11 -2.31
N GLU A 91 -31.11 -4.08 -1.70
CA GLU A 91 -30.17 -3.17 -2.37
C GLU A 91 -28.73 -3.70 -2.27
N ALA A 92 -28.02 -3.65 -3.39
CA ALA A 92 -26.63 -4.11 -3.47
C ALA A 92 -25.72 -3.07 -4.13
N VAL A 93 -24.55 -2.83 -3.54
CA VAL A 93 -23.46 -2.07 -4.16
C VAL A 93 -22.36 -3.03 -4.57
N VAL A 94 -22.02 -3.05 -5.85
CA VAL A 94 -21.15 -4.08 -6.44
C VAL A 94 -19.79 -3.50 -6.78
N SER A 95 -18.70 -4.25 -6.53
CA SER A 95 -17.36 -3.84 -6.97
C SER A 95 -17.20 -3.94 -8.49
N PRO A 96 -16.27 -3.20 -9.12
CA PRO A 96 -15.99 -3.33 -10.55
C PRO A 96 -15.73 -4.79 -10.98
N ALA A 97 -14.94 -5.52 -10.19
CA ALA A 97 -14.64 -6.93 -10.44
C ALA A 97 -15.86 -7.85 -10.36
N ALA A 98 -16.78 -7.62 -9.42
CA ALA A 98 -18.03 -8.38 -9.35
C ALA A 98 -18.99 -8.01 -10.48
N ALA A 99 -19.01 -6.73 -10.90
CA ALA A 99 -19.83 -6.29 -12.02
C ALA A 99 -19.37 -6.92 -13.34
N GLU A 100 -18.06 -7.03 -13.56
CA GLU A 100 -17.49 -7.71 -14.71
C GLU A 100 -17.72 -9.22 -14.67
N LEU A 101 -17.49 -9.87 -13.51
CA LEU A 101 -17.67 -11.31 -13.34
C LEU A 101 -19.12 -11.75 -13.54
N LEU A 102 -20.08 -11.04 -12.94
CA LEU A 102 -21.50 -11.35 -13.04
C LEU A 102 -22.17 -10.71 -14.27
N ASN A 103 -21.41 -9.95 -15.06
CA ASN A 103 -21.88 -9.19 -16.22
C ASN A 103 -23.15 -8.34 -15.91
N VAL A 104 -23.09 -7.57 -14.82
CA VAL A 104 -24.24 -6.79 -14.30
C VAL A 104 -24.05 -5.29 -14.44
N THR A 105 -25.19 -4.58 -14.50
CA THR A 105 -25.27 -3.13 -14.53
C THR A 105 -26.19 -2.61 -13.44
N ASN A 106 -26.26 -1.28 -13.24
CA ASN A 106 -27.21 -0.71 -12.29
C ASN A 106 -28.64 -1.09 -12.67
N GLY A 107 -29.39 -1.62 -11.72
CA GLY A 107 -30.75 -2.13 -11.87
C GLY A 107 -30.85 -3.62 -12.18
N THR A 108 -29.73 -4.32 -12.41
CA THR A 108 -29.75 -5.78 -12.62
C THR A 108 -30.09 -6.50 -11.31
N SER A 109 -30.92 -7.53 -11.40
CA SER A 109 -31.22 -8.40 -10.26
C SER A 109 -30.18 -9.51 -10.12
N LEU A 110 -29.80 -9.81 -8.88
CA LEU A 110 -28.91 -10.87 -8.46
C LEU A 110 -29.70 -11.86 -7.61
N ILE A 111 -29.54 -13.15 -7.90
CA ILE A 111 -30.23 -14.24 -7.24
C ILE A 111 -29.18 -15.13 -6.55
N PRO A 112 -29.21 -15.24 -5.22
CA PRO A 112 -28.33 -16.16 -4.50
C PRO A 112 -28.74 -17.63 -4.75
N THR A 113 -27.80 -18.48 -5.18
CA THR A 113 -28.10 -19.88 -5.56
C THR A 113 -28.28 -20.80 -4.35
N ARG A 114 -27.61 -20.52 -3.22
CA ARG A 114 -27.67 -21.32 -1.98
C ARG A 114 -27.75 -20.44 -0.74
N GLY A 115 -28.58 -20.86 0.24
CA GLY A 115 -28.69 -20.22 1.55
C GLY A 115 -29.94 -19.34 1.74
N ALA A 116 -30.53 -18.84 0.65
CA ALA A 116 -31.74 -18.02 0.75
C ALA A 116 -32.96 -18.87 1.17
N ARG A 117 -33.41 -18.73 2.42
CA ARG A 117 -34.75 -19.16 2.83
C ARG A 117 -35.77 -18.19 2.22
N GLY A 118 -36.09 -18.41 0.94
CA GLY A 118 -37.06 -17.62 0.17
C GLY A 118 -36.45 -17.03 -1.11
N ASN A 119 -37.29 -16.67 -2.08
CA ASN A 119 -36.92 -15.98 -3.32
C ASN A 119 -36.51 -14.52 -3.05
N GLN A 120 -35.47 -14.33 -2.24
CA GLN A 120 -34.93 -13.02 -1.90
C GLN A 120 -33.92 -12.64 -2.96
N THR A 121 -34.32 -11.66 -3.77
CA THR A 121 -33.48 -11.10 -4.84
C THR A 121 -32.82 -9.82 -4.34
N LEU A 122 -31.62 -9.58 -4.84
CA LEU A 122 -30.87 -8.34 -4.64
C LEU A 122 -30.89 -7.56 -5.96
N THR A 123 -30.82 -6.24 -5.91
CA THR A 123 -30.82 -5.34 -7.06
C THR A 123 -29.61 -4.45 -6.96
N VAL A 124 -28.84 -4.36 -8.04
CA VAL A 124 -27.63 -3.55 -8.08
C VAL A 124 -28.02 -2.07 -8.11
N THR A 125 -27.87 -1.37 -6.99
CA THR A 125 -28.18 0.07 -6.88
C THR A 125 -27.06 0.93 -7.46
N SER A 126 -25.81 0.53 -7.22
CA SER A 126 -24.63 1.24 -7.73
C SER A 126 -23.45 0.29 -7.90
N ILE A 127 -22.57 0.60 -8.85
CA ILE A 127 -21.25 -0.01 -8.98
C ILE A 127 -20.21 0.93 -8.37
N GLY A 128 -19.36 0.39 -7.50
CA GLY A 128 -18.26 1.13 -6.88
C GLY A 128 -17.22 1.58 -7.91
N ARG A 129 -16.48 2.63 -7.59
CA ARG A 129 -15.37 3.11 -8.46
C ARG A 129 -14.06 2.38 -8.18
N GLU A 130 -13.90 1.94 -6.94
CA GLU A 130 -12.72 1.24 -6.44
C GLU A 130 -13.17 -0.10 -5.83
N GLY A 131 -12.23 -1.02 -5.67
CA GLY A 131 -12.49 -2.33 -5.09
C GLY A 131 -11.25 -2.85 -4.36
N VAL A 132 -11.41 -3.97 -3.66
CA VAL A 132 -10.28 -4.59 -2.95
C VAL A 132 -9.36 -5.27 -3.96
N SER A 133 -8.18 -4.70 -4.18
CA SER A 133 -7.10 -5.37 -4.89
C SER A 133 -6.26 -6.19 -3.92
N THR A 134 -6.11 -7.48 -4.20
CA THR A 134 -5.06 -8.31 -3.64
C THR A 134 -3.88 -8.33 -4.62
N GLY A 135 -2.69 -8.73 -4.15
CA GLY A 135 -1.53 -8.94 -5.04
C GLY A 135 -1.75 -9.98 -6.16
N MET A 136 -2.89 -10.68 -6.16
CA MET A 136 -3.30 -11.67 -7.17
C MET A 136 -4.50 -11.22 -8.03
N GLY A 137 -5.04 -10.01 -7.82
CA GLY A 137 -6.19 -9.50 -8.59
C GLY A 137 -7.24 -8.80 -7.72
N GLN A 138 -8.26 -8.25 -8.37
CA GLN A 138 -9.40 -7.62 -7.68
C GLN A 138 -10.37 -8.69 -7.18
N LEU A 139 -10.88 -8.50 -5.95
CA LEU A 139 -11.89 -9.39 -5.37
C LEU A 139 -13.29 -8.97 -5.83
N PRO A 140 -14.12 -9.91 -6.32
CA PRO A 140 -15.52 -9.65 -6.60
C PRO A 140 -16.28 -9.53 -5.27
N VAL A 141 -16.74 -8.32 -4.95
CA VAL A 141 -17.39 -7.98 -3.69
C VAL A 141 -18.77 -7.38 -3.96
N VAL A 142 -19.77 -7.82 -3.19
CA VAL A 142 -21.14 -7.30 -3.19
C VAL A 142 -21.47 -6.83 -1.78
N LEU A 143 -21.69 -5.53 -1.61
CA LEU A 143 -22.09 -4.91 -0.36
C LEU A 143 -23.62 -4.88 -0.27
N VAL A 144 -24.18 -5.34 0.85
CA VAL A 144 -25.63 -5.41 1.12
C VAL A 144 -25.93 -5.00 2.55
N HIS A 145 -27.22 -4.88 2.89
CA HIS A 145 -27.64 -4.66 4.27
C HIS A 145 -27.28 -5.85 5.17
N LEU A 146 -26.84 -5.56 6.39
CA LEU A 146 -26.39 -6.58 7.34
C LEU A 146 -27.48 -7.60 7.65
N SER A 147 -28.69 -7.17 7.98
CA SER A 147 -29.78 -8.09 8.33
C SER A 147 -30.24 -8.94 7.15
N GLU A 148 -30.11 -8.43 5.93
CA GLU A 148 -30.34 -9.19 4.69
C GLU A 148 -29.25 -10.26 4.51
N ALA A 149 -27.97 -9.91 4.70
CA ALA A 149 -26.88 -10.88 4.68
C ALA A 149 -27.01 -11.94 5.80
N GLN A 150 -27.44 -11.53 7.01
CA GLN A 150 -27.69 -12.44 8.13
C GLN A 150 -28.83 -13.41 7.81
N GLN A 151 -29.88 -12.94 7.14
CA GLN A 151 -30.98 -13.79 6.68
C GLN A 151 -30.54 -14.81 5.61
N LEU A 152 -29.71 -14.37 4.65
CA LEU A 152 -29.19 -15.23 3.58
C LEU A 152 -28.18 -16.27 4.08
N THR A 153 -27.42 -15.97 5.13
CA THR A 153 -26.42 -16.86 5.74
C THR A 153 -26.97 -17.71 6.89
N GLY A 154 -28.14 -17.37 7.44
CA GLY A 154 -28.68 -17.98 8.66
C GLY A 154 -28.09 -17.42 9.96
N ALA A 155 -27.32 -16.34 9.90
CA ALA A 155 -26.69 -15.64 11.03
C ALA A 155 -27.66 -14.74 11.83
N THR A 156 -28.96 -14.86 11.61
CA THR A 156 -29.99 -14.12 12.38
C THR A 156 -30.08 -14.58 13.83
N THR A 157 -29.73 -15.85 14.11
CA THR A 157 -29.77 -16.42 15.45
C THR A 157 -28.64 -15.85 16.29
N GLY A 158 -28.97 -14.92 17.20
CA GLY A 158 -27.99 -14.25 18.05
C GLY A 158 -27.39 -12.98 17.43
N ASP A 159 -27.93 -12.51 16.30
CA ASP A 159 -27.52 -11.25 15.65
C ASP A 159 -26.01 -11.19 15.42
N GLN A 160 -25.54 -12.03 14.50
CA GLN A 160 -24.13 -12.35 14.37
C GLN A 160 -23.42 -11.55 13.27
N ALA A 161 -22.17 -11.18 13.52
CA ALA A 161 -21.27 -10.63 12.50
C ALA A 161 -19.82 -11.06 12.77
N ASP A 162 -18.96 -11.04 11.75
CA ASP A 162 -17.56 -11.46 11.90
C ASP A 162 -16.72 -10.36 12.54
N GLN A 163 -17.06 -9.09 12.29
CA GLN A 163 -16.30 -7.93 12.76
C GLN A 163 -17.21 -6.74 13.08
N ILE A 164 -16.70 -5.79 13.87
CA ILE A 164 -17.30 -4.47 14.07
C ILE A 164 -16.28 -3.43 13.64
N LEU A 165 -16.57 -2.71 12.57
CA LEU A 165 -15.76 -1.60 12.08
C LEU A 165 -16.15 -0.33 12.84
N VAL A 166 -15.18 0.30 13.49
CA VAL A 166 -15.37 1.53 14.25
C VAL A 166 -14.41 2.58 13.71
N ASP A 167 -14.95 3.71 13.26
CA ASP A 167 -14.16 4.88 12.90
C ASP A 167 -14.13 5.89 14.05
N THR A 168 -12.93 6.23 14.49
CA THR A 168 -12.71 7.12 15.63
C THR A 168 -11.36 7.82 15.53
N ASN A 169 -11.32 9.07 15.97
CA ASN A 169 -10.08 9.85 16.08
C ASN A 169 -9.42 9.73 17.46
N ALA A 170 -10.07 9.08 18.43
CA ALA A 170 -9.61 9.04 19.81
C ALA A 170 -8.67 7.86 20.08
N ARG A 171 -7.45 8.17 20.56
CA ARG A 171 -6.40 7.17 20.83
C ARG A 171 -6.73 6.19 21.96
N ASN A 172 -7.71 6.51 22.82
CA ASN A 172 -8.07 5.73 23.99
C ASN A 172 -9.26 4.79 23.76
N VAL A 173 -9.86 4.80 22.57
CA VAL A 173 -11.07 4.00 22.28
C VAL A 173 -10.76 2.50 22.26
N LYS A 174 -9.51 2.12 21.94
CA LYS A 174 -9.08 0.71 21.95
C LYS A 174 -9.30 0.03 23.30
N SER A 175 -8.81 0.62 24.39
CA SER A 175 -8.94 0.04 25.74
C SER A 175 -10.38 0.09 26.26
N GLN A 176 -11.19 1.05 25.79
CA GLN A 176 -12.61 1.10 26.12
C GLN A 176 -13.42 0.02 25.38
N LEU A 177 -13.09 -0.27 24.12
CA LEU A 177 -13.75 -1.33 23.32
C LEU A 177 -13.37 -2.73 23.78
N GLU A 178 -12.13 -2.96 24.23
CA GLU A 178 -11.68 -4.23 24.80
C GLU A 178 -12.52 -4.64 26.04
N ASN A 179 -13.03 -3.66 26.80
CA ASN A 179 -13.91 -3.91 27.93
C ASN A 179 -15.34 -4.31 27.53
N VAL A 180 -15.83 -3.90 26.35
CA VAL A 180 -17.17 -4.23 25.86
C VAL A 180 -17.23 -5.68 25.37
N TYR A 181 -16.15 -6.17 24.73
CA TYR A 181 -15.98 -7.57 24.35
C TYR A 181 -14.66 -8.15 24.89
N PRO A 182 -14.68 -8.79 26.07
CA PRO A 182 -13.48 -9.32 26.74
C PRO A 182 -12.71 -10.41 25.99
N ARG A 183 -13.30 -10.98 24.91
CA ARG A 183 -12.66 -11.97 24.04
C ARG A 183 -12.45 -11.46 22.60
N SER A 184 -12.51 -10.15 22.39
CA SER A 184 -12.28 -9.55 21.08
C SER A 184 -10.85 -9.04 20.95
N THR A 185 -10.26 -9.25 19.78
CA THR A 185 -8.99 -8.62 19.43
C THR A 185 -9.31 -7.32 18.71
N VAL A 186 -9.20 -6.19 19.42
CA VAL A 186 -9.39 -4.87 18.79
C VAL A 186 -8.17 -4.56 17.94
N MET A 187 -8.32 -4.69 16.63
CA MET A 187 -7.28 -4.33 15.66
C MET A 187 -7.59 -2.96 15.07
N ALA A 188 -6.78 -1.96 15.43
CA ALA A 188 -6.84 -0.68 14.74
C ALA A 188 -6.40 -0.87 13.29
N ARG A 189 -7.08 -0.22 12.32
CA ARG A 189 -6.69 -0.24 10.89
C ARG A 189 -5.26 0.26 10.69
N SER A 190 -4.84 1.23 11.52
CA SER A 190 -3.45 1.69 11.61
C SER A 190 -2.47 0.57 11.99
N GLY A 191 -2.91 -0.49 12.66
CA GLY A 191 -2.11 -1.68 12.95
C GLY A 191 -1.93 -2.63 11.77
N LEU A 192 -2.79 -2.60 10.74
CA LEU A 192 -2.62 -3.38 9.51
C LEU A 192 -1.80 -2.61 8.46
N THR A 193 -2.02 -1.29 8.33
CA THR A 193 -1.13 -0.44 7.52
C THR A 193 0.22 -0.24 8.19
N ALA A 194 0.31 -0.15 9.52
CA ALA A 194 1.59 -0.17 10.23
C ALA A 194 2.22 -1.57 10.30
N GLN A 195 1.51 -2.70 10.28
CA GLN A 195 2.22 -3.99 10.15
C GLN A 195 2.80 -4.20 8.75
N ASN A 196 2.14 -3.69 7.71
CA ASN A 196 2.67 -3.70 6.33
C ASN A 196 3.68 -2.58 6.03
N MET A 197 3.75 -1.50 6.83
CA MET A 197 4.75 -0.42 6.69
C MET A 197 5.80 -0.36 7.82
N SER A 198 5.59 -1.02 8.95
CA SER A 198 6.51 -1.10 10.11
C SER A 198 7.23 -2.44 10.21
N SER A 199 7.15 -3.29 9.18
CA SER A 199 8.30 -4.15 8.93
C SER A 199 9.41 -3.18 8.55
N GLY A 200 10.30 -2.83 9.48
CA GLY A 200 11.50 -2.05 9.17
C GLY A 200 12.41 -2.73 8.14
N LEU A 201 12.04 -3.90 7.62
CA LEU A 201 12.75 -4.71 6.64
C LEU A 201 12.90 -4.01 5.28
N PRO A 202 11.87 -3.49 4.58
CA PRO A 202 12.08 -2.80 3.31
C PRO A 202 12.88 -1.51 3.48
N LEU A 203 12.64 -0.78 4.58
CA LEU A 203 13.42 0.41 4.91
C LEU A 203 14.88 0.04 5.20
N ALA A 204 15.14 -0.98 6.01
CA ALA A 204 16.48 -1.47 6.30
C ALA A 204 17.19 -1.98 5.05
N MET A 205 16.48 -2.69 4.16
CA MET A 205 17.02 -3.12 2.87
C MET A 205 17.36 -1.93 1.97
N SER A 206 16.50 -0.92 1.91
CA SER A 206 16.77 0.29 1.12
C SER A 206 17.96 1.08 1.67
N VAL A 207 18.08 1.19 3.00
CA VAL A 207 19.22 1.85 3.66
C VAL A 207 20.50 1.03 3.47
N ALA A 208 20.44 -0.30 3.58
CA ALA A 208 21.58 -1.17 3.31
C ALA A 208 22.04 -1.05 1.86
N ALA A 209 21.11 -1.07 0.90
CA ALA A 209 21.42 -0.87 -0.52
C ALA A 209 22.04 0.51 -0.78
N LEU A 210 21.53 1.56 -0.13
CA LEU A 210 22.10 2.91 -0.19
C LEU A 210 23.54 2.93 0.34
N CYS A 211 23.79 2.31 1.50
CA CYS A 211 25.14 2.21 2.07
C CYS A 211 26.09 1.48 1.11
N VAL A 212 25.66 0.36 0.53
CA VAL A 212 26.45 -0.39 -0.46
C VAL A 212 26.74 0.47 -1.69
N ALA A 213 25.74 1.17 -2.23
CA ALA A 213 25.90 2.04 -3.39
C ALA A 213 26.89 3.19 -3.12
N VAL A 214 26.82 3.83 -1.94
CA VAL A 214 27.75 4.89 -1.54
C VAL A 214 29.17 4.36 -1.42
N ILE A 215 29.36 3.19 -0.79
CA ILE A 215 30.68 2.57 -0.63
C ILE A 215 31.27 2.24 -2.00
N VAL A 216 30.52 1.50 -2.84
CA VAL A 216 30.98 1.08 -4.17
C VAL A 216 31.26 2.30 -5.05
N GLY A 217 30.38 3.29 -5.06
CA GLY A 217 30.56 4.53 -5.83
C GLY A 217 31.80 5.31 -5.40
N THR A 218 32.03 5.44 -4.08
CA THR A 218 33.21 6.13 -3.54
C THR A 218 34.51 5.41 -3.89
N LEU A 219 34.53 4.08 -3.76
CA LEU A 219 35.71 3.26 -4.12
C LEU A 219 36.01 3.36 -5.62
N PHE A 220 34.97 3.30 -6.46
CA PHE A 220 35.11 3.39 -7.91
C PHE A 220 35.68 4.75 -8.34
N VAL A 221 35.13 5.86 -7.83
CA VAL A 221 35.64 7.21 -8.11
C VAL A 221 37.06 7.36 -7.61
N GLY A 222 37.34 6.94 -6.36
CA GLY A 222 38.67 7.02 -5.78
C GLY A 222 39.71 6.27 -6.58
N THR A 223 39.39 5.06 -7.05
CA THR A 223 40.31 4.22 -7.81
C THR A 223 40.55 4.78 -9.20
N THR A 224 39.49 5.12 -9.93
CA THR A 224 39.61 5.66 -11.30
C THR A 224 40.39 6.96 -11.30
N MET A 225 40.05 7.89 -10.41
CA MET A 225 40.72 9.18 -10.34
C MET A 225 42.13 9.07 -9.76
N GLY A 226 42.37 8.12 -8.86
CA GLY A 226 43.71 7.82 -8.37
C GLY A 226 44.65 7.29 -9.46
N LEU A 227 44.13 6.44 -10.36
CA LEU A 227 44.87 5.97 -11.54
C LEU A 227 45.14 7.11 -12.53
N GLU A 228 44.15 7.97 -12.78
CA GLU A 228 44.30 9.16 -13.62
C GLU A 228 45.41 10.09 -13.11
N ILE A 229 45.39 10.43 -11.80
CA ILE A 229 46.42 11.26 -11.16
C ILE A 229 47.81 10.63 -11.29
N THR A 230 47.89 9.30 -11.22
CA THR A 230 49.15 8.57 -11.32
C THR A 230 49.68 8.56 -12.75
N ALA A 231 48.80 8.46 -13.75
CA ALA A 231 49.17 8.53 -15.16
C ALA A 231 49.67 9.93 -15.54
N ASP A 232 49.04 10.98 -15.01
CA ASP A 232 49.33 12.38 -15.37
C ASP A 232 50.38 13.06 -14.49
N GLN A 233 51.16 12.29 -13.70
CA GLN A 233 52.17 12.83 -12.78
C GLN A 233 53.14 13.81 -13.46
N GLN A 234 53.55 13.53 -14.70
CA GLN A 234 54.47 14.40 -15.45
C GLN A 234 53.88 15.79 -15.74
N GLN A 235 52.58 15.87 -16.05
CA GLN A 235 51.91 17.14 -16.28
C GLN A 235 51.79 17.95 -14.99
N TYR A 236 51.49 17.28 -13.87
CA TYR A 236 51.44 17.91 -12.55
C TYR A 236 52.82 18.36 -12.04
N ALA A 237 53.90 17.68 -12.44
CA ALA A 237 55.27 18.06 -12.13
C ALA A 237 55.68 19.35 -12.88
N LEU A 238 55.30 19.49 -14.16
CA LEU A 238 55.51 20.71 -14.95
C LEU A 238 54.81 21.93 -14.33
N MET A 239 53.58 21.77 -13.84
CA MET A 239 52.88 22.83 -13.10
C MET A 239 53.62 23.21 -11.80
N GLY A 240 54.34 22.26 -11.19
CA GLY A 240 55.19 22.54 -10.05
C GLY A 240 56.47 23.29 -10.36
N ALA A 241 57.08 23.01 -11.51
CA ALA A 241 58.21 23.79 -12.01
C ALA A 241 57.82 25.26 -12.28
N LEU A 242 56.55 25.52 -12.60
CA LEU A 242 55.97 26.87 -12.76
C LEU A 242 55.61 27.55 -11.42
N GLY A 243 55.85 26.90 -10.28
CA GLY A 243 55.65 27.48 -8.95
C GLY A 243 54.22 27.36 -8.39
N LEU A 244 53.34 26.53 -8.98
CA LEU A 244 51.99 26.37 -8.42
C LEU A 244 52.04 25.64 -7.06
N PRO A 245 51.38 26.18 -6.02
CA PRO A 245 51.32 25.56 -4.71
C PRO A 245 50.50 24.26 -4.75
N TRP A 246 50.87 23.29 -3.92
CA TRP A 246 50.21 21.98 -3.81
C TRP A 246 48.69 22.07 -3.58
N ARG A 247 48.25 23.11 -2.86
CA ARG A 247 46.84 23.39 -2.58
C ARG A 247 46.04 23.66 -3.86
N SER A 248 46.65 24.34 -4.84
CA SER A 248 45.97 24.64 -6.10
C SER A 248 45.75 23.37 -6.92
N ARG A 249 46.74 22.45 -6.93
CA ARG A 249 46.63 21.16 -7.63
C ARG A 249 45.57 20.26 -6.97
N ALA A 250 45.57 20.22 -5.64
CA ALA A 250 44.57 19.52 -4.84
C ALA A 250 43.13 20.02 -5.09
N VAL A 251 42.94 21.34 -5.21
CA VAL A 251 41.61 21.93 -5.51
C VAL A 251 41.14 21.55 -6.92
N VAL A 252 42.03 21.54 -7.91
CA VAL A 252 41.67 21.14 -9.29
C VAL A 252 41.18 19.69 -9.32
N VAL A 253 41.92 18.78 -8.69
CA VAL A 253 41.55 17.35 -8.58
C VAL A 253 40.21 17.20 -7.86
N LEU A 254 40.00 17.93 -6.78
CA LEU A 254 38.75 17.89 -6.01
C LEU A 254 37.55 18.37 -6.84
N VAL A 255 37.70 19.48 -7.56
CA VAL A 255 36.64 20.05 -8.41
C VAL A 255 36.32 19.10 -9.56
N GLN A 256 37.32 18.50 -10.19
CA GLN A 256 37.11 17.52 -11.25
C GLN A 256 36.38 16.27 -10.72
N ALA A 257 36.77 15.73 -9.56
CA ALA A 257 36.08 14.62 -8.93
C ALA A 257 34.62 14.96 -8.60
N LEU A 258 34.38 16.16 -8.10
CA LEU A 258 33.03 16.65 -7.80
C LEU A 258 32.19 16.81 -9.07
N MET A 259 32.77 17.32 -10.15
CA MET A 259 32.07 17.47 -11.43
C MET A 259 31.73 16.11 -12.04
N VAL A 260 32.65 15.16 -12.03
CA VAL A 260 32.43 13.80 -12.53
C VAL A 260 31.30 13.11 -11.75
N THR A 261 31.30 13.24 -10.41
CA THR A 261 30.25 12.64 -9.57
C THR A 261 28.89 13.30 -9.75
N ILE A 262 28.82 14.62 -9.87
CA ILE A 262 27.56 15.34 -10.13
C ILE A 262 27.00 14.99 -11.50
N VAL A 263 27.82 15.05 -12.56
CA VAL A 263 27.38 14.73 -13.92
C VAL A 263 26.96 13.26 -14.01
N GLY A 264 27.75 12.35 -13.46
CA GLY A 264 27.40 10.93 -13.38
C GLY A 264 26.11 10.68 -12.59
N GLY A 265 25.89 11.41 -11.50
CA GLY A 265 24.66 11.35 -10.72
C GLY A 265 23.42 11.81 -11.49
N ILE A 266 23.52 12.88 -12.28
CA ILE A 266 22.44 13.34 -13.16
C ILE A 266 22.09 12.29 -14.22
N PHE A 267 23.11 11.71 -14.88
CA PHE A 267 22.90 10.63 -15.84
C PHE A 267 22.31 9.38 -15.19
N GLY A 268 22.80 9.00 -14.01
CA GLY A 268 22.28 7.88 -13.23
C GLY A 268 20.82 8.06 -12.82
N LEU A 269 20.42 9.28 -12.44
CA LEU A 269 19.03 9.61 -12.16
C LEU A 269 18.14 9.47 -13.39
N ALA A 270 18.58 9.97 -14.55
CA ALA A 270 17.84 9.83 -15.80
C ALA A 270 17.67 8.36 -16.18
N LEU A 271 18.73 7.55 -16.07
CA LEU A 271 18.70 6.10 -16.27
C LEU A 271 17.79 5.39 -15.27
N GLY A 272 17.79 5.80 -14.00
CA GLY A 272 16.91 5.25 -12.97
C GLY A 272 15.44 5.52 -13.25
N TYR A 273 15.10 6.73 -13.66
CA TYR A 273 13.73 7.09 -14.07
C TYR A 273 13.28 6.28 -15.28
N LEU A 274 14.16 6.13 -16.28
CA LEU A 274 13.88 5.30 -17.45
C LEU A 274 13.73 3.82 -17.08
N GLY A 275 14.52 3.32 -16.13
CA GLY A 275 14.38 1.96 -15.60
C GLY A 275 13.05 1.73 -14.87
N ILE A 276 12.56 2.73 -14.14
CA ILE A 276 11.23 2.69 -13.52
C ILE A 276 10.15 2.59 -14.60
N GLU A 277 10.23 3.41 -15.65
CA GLU A 277 9.24 3.42 -16.73
C GLU A 277 9.21 2.08 -17.48
N VAL A 278 10.39 1.55 -17.85
CA VAL A 278 10.52 0.25 -18.51
C VAL A 278 10.00 -0.87 -17.60
N THR A 279 10.32 -0.82 -16.31
CA THR A 279 9.83 -1.80 -15.33
C THR A 279 8.31 -1.75 -15.20
N ASN A 280 7.73 -0.55 -15.13
CA ASN A 280 6.28 -0.35 -15.07
C ASN A 280 5.61 -0.90 -16.34
N HIS A 281 6.17 -0.62 -17.52
CA HIS A 281 5.63 -1.13 -18.78
C HIS A 281 5.69 -2.66 -18.86
N LEU A 282 6.80 -3.29 -18.44
CA LEU A 282 6.93 -4.75 -18.43
C LEU A 282 6.02 -5.39 -17.37
N ALA A 283 5.89 -4.78 -16.19
CA ALA A 283 5.01 -5.26 -15.14
C ALA A 283 3.53 -5.18 -15.54
N GLN A 284 3.14 -4.15 -16.29
CA GLN A 284 1.78 -4.00 -16.83
C GLN A 284 1.40 -5.08 -17.84
N GLN A 285 2.36 -5.61 -18.59
CA GLN A 285 2.10 -6.66 -19.59
C GLN A 285 1.93 -8.06 -19.01
N TYR A 286 2.49 -8.33 -17.82
CA TYR A 286 2.55 -9.71 -17.28
C TYR A 286 1.92 -9.89 -15.90
N ILE A 287 1.73 -8.83 -15.08
CA ILE A 287 1.49 -9.01 -13.64
C ILE A 287 0.34 -8.15 -13.07
N ALA A 288 0.08 -6.89 -13.51
CA ALA A 288 -1.05 -6.09 -12.99
C ALA A 288 -1.39 -4.82 -13.81
N PRO A 289 -2.65 -4.32 -13.82
CA PRO A 289 -3.04 -3.09 -14.54
C PRO A 289 -2.61 -1.75 -13.91
N SER A 290 -1.85 -1.73 -12.80
CA SER A 290 -1.51 -0.48 -12.09
C SER A 290 0.00 -0.29 -11.93
N ALA A 291 0.44 0.98 -11.96
CA ALA A 291 1.85 1.36 -11.86
C ALA A 291 2.42 1.03 -10.48
N ILE A 292 3.47 0.20 -10.45
CA ILE A 292 4.06 -0.35 -9.22
C ILE A 292 5.10 0.62 -8.62
N ALA A 293 5.71 1.47 -9.45
CA ALA A 293 6.71 2.43 -9.02
C ALA A 293 6.27 3.87 -9.31
N VAL A 294 6.01 4.63 -8.24
CA VAL A 294 5.72 6.07 -8.30
C VAL A 294 7.03 6.84 -8.03
N ALA A 295 7.56 7.49 -9.06
CA ALA A 295 8.73 8.35 -8.93
C ALA A 295 8.34 9.66 -8.23
N HIS A 296 8.53 9.73 -6.91
CA HIS A 296 8.32 10.98 -6.19
C HIS A 296 9.48 11.96 -6.52
N PRO A 297 9.22 13.24 -6.82
CA PRO A 297 10.26 14.22 -7.18
C PRO A 297 11.35 14.42 -6.12
N ILE A 298 11.08 14.01 -4.87
CA ILE A 298 12.02 14.09 -3.75
C ILE A 298 13.21 13.13 -3.92
N LEU A 299 13.03 12.03 -4.66
CA LEU A 299 14.09 11.07 -4.97
C LEU A 299 15.17 11.67 -5.87
N GLY A 300 14.80 12.61 -6.75
CA GLY A 300 15.76 13.33 -7.58
C GLY A 300 16.70 14.19 -6.74
N VAL A 301 16.17 14.94 -5.77
CA VAL A 301 16.96 15.75 -4.84
C VAL A 301 17.88 14.89 -3.98
N CYS A 302 17.35 13.78 -3.45
CA CYS A 302 18.14 12.82 -2.68
C CYS A 302 19.27 12.21 -3.50
N GLY A 303 19.02 11.83 -4.76
CA GLY A 303 20.05 11.25 -5.64
C GLY A 303 21.19 12.21 -5.93
N VAL A 304 20.90 13.49 -6.19
CA VAL A 304 21.95 14.52 -6.33
C VAL A 304 22.72 14.69 -5.03
N GLY A 305 22.02 14.69 -3.88
CA GLY A 305 22.65 14.75 -2.56
C GLY A 305 23.64 13.59 -2.32
N VAL A 306 23.27 12.37 -2.72
CA VAL A 306 24.13 11.18 -2.63
C VAL A 306 25.33 11.28 -3.57
N ALA A 307 25.16 11.80 -4.78
CA ALA A 307 26.27 12.01 -5.71
C ALA A 307 27.32 12.98 -5.14
N VAL A 308 26.88 14.09 -4.55
CA VAL A 308 27.76 15.04 -3.86
C VAL A 308 28.44 14.39 -2.65
N LEU A 309 27.71 13.59 -1.87
CA LEU A 309 28.25 12.86 -0.72
C LEU A 309 29.40 11.92 -1.14
N ILE A 310 29.23 11.18 -2.25
CA ILE A 310 30.26 10.29 -2.79
C ILE A 310 31.52 11.07 -3.18
N GLY A 311 31.38 12.19 -3.89
CA GLY A 311 32.51 13.05 -4.26
C GLY A 311 33.25 13.59 -3.03
N LEU A 312 32.50 13.98 -2.00
CA LEU A 312 33.06 14.49 -0.74
C LEU A 312 33.75 13.39 0.09
N LEU A 313 33.26 12.16 0.05
CA LEU A 313 33.90 11.01 0.69
C LEU A 313 35.17 10.55 -0.04
N ALA A 314 35.24 10.72 -1.36
CA ALA A 314 36.44 10.43 -2.15
C ALA A 314 37.54 11.49 -1.96
N ALA A 315 37.17 12.72 -1.65
CA ALA A 315 38.07 13.85 -1.45
C ALA A 315 39.29 13.59 -0.54
N PRO A 316 39.15 13.10 0.71
CA PRO A 316 40.29 12.89 1.60
C PRO A 316 41.31 11.89 1.05
N TYR A 317 40.84 10.83 0.37
CA TYR A 317 41.71 9.86 -0.29
C TYR A 317 42.53 10.51 -1.41
N LEU A 318 41.87 11.28 -2.28
CA LEU A 318 42.52 11.98 -3.39
C LEU A 318 43.54 13.01 -2.89
N LEU A 319 43.18 13.80 -1.88
CA LEU A 319 44.08 14.78 -1.27
C LEU A 319 45.33 14.14 -0.66
N TRP A 320 45.17 12.98 0.00
CA TRP A 320 46.31 12.23 0.53
C TRP A 320 47.24 11.73 -0.58
N LEU A 321 46.66 11.23 -1.68
CA LEU A 321 47.40 10.75 -2.84
C LEU A 321 48.20 11.88 -3.51
N THR A 322 47.58 13.04 -3.76
CA THR A 322 48.25 14.22 -4.34
C THR A 322 49.40 14.74 -3.46
N LYS A 323 49.28 14.63 -2.13
CA LYS A 323 50.36 15.01 -1.21
C LYS A 323 51.56 14.06 -1.33
N ARG A 324 51.31 12.76 -1.51
CA ARG A 324 52.38 11.75 -1.53
C ARG A 324 53.21 11.79 -2.81
N THR A 325 52.59 12.06 -3.96
CA THR A 325 53.30 12.20 -5.23
C THR A 325 54.28 13.38 -5.20
N SER A 326 53.92 14.50 -4.56
CA SER A 326 54.81 15.66 -4.39
C SER A 326 56.07 15.38 -3.56
N ILE A 327 56.05 14.38 -2.67
CA ILE A 327 57.20 14.05 -1.80
C ILE A 327 58.23 13.20 -2.55
N LEU A 328 57.77 12.35 -3.49
CA LEU A 328 58.65 11.49 -4.27
C LEU A 328 59.47 12.28 -5.30
N ASP A 329 58.91 13.36 -5.87
CA ASP A 329 59.65 14.27 -6.76
C ASP A 329 60.81 14.98 -6.04
N GLN A 330 60.66 15.28 -4.73
CA GLN A 330 61.71 15.93 -3.95
C GLN A 330 62.87 15.01 -3.55
N LEU A 331 62.71 13.69 -3.67
CA LEU A 331 63.75 12.70 -3.32
C LEU A 331 64.58 12.23 -4.52
N ASN A 332 64.21 12.64 -5.74
CA ASN A 332 64.89 12.23 -6.98
C ASN A 332 65.55 13.41 -7.72
N THR A 333 65.77 14.53 -7.02
CA THR A 333 66.62 15.66 -7.44
C THR A 333 67.77 15.82 -6.45
#